data_AF-A0A1X6ZT99-F1
#
_entry.id   AF-A0A1X6ZT99-F1
#
_cell.length_a   1.000
_cell.length_b   1.000
_cell.length_c   1.000
_cell.angle_alpha   90.00
_cell.angle_beta   90.00
_cell.angle_gamma   90.00
#
_symmetry.space_group_name_H-M   'P 1'
#
loop_
_entity.id
_entity.type
_entity.pdbx_description
1 polymer ?
#
loop_
_entity_poly.entity_id
_entity_poly.type
_entity_poly.pdbx_seq_one_letter_code
_entity_poly.pdbx_strand_id
1 'polypeptide(L)'
;MMHRTRLALLALIGLVGTATAQPNDLVCQPSGKSEGHGALAALIDGMEPVFQAFPEYRELIARNATDICLSASLYDARGYFSPEDNRIVLQMDLPRPTQVAILIHELRHLQQYTTGSCPTDHLAMSENARATLALEADASAISLFIANALKDAGQPDIWQALANWPTHTDIAAAFAAELGTSADPHRATTAAFAQWYASEWRRDNYYRASCSSYLDRQDSTKTLPRYEKIAPGFFEHLCIMPDGSPYDCGASGEGQRP
;
A
#
# COMPACT_ATOMS: atom_id res chain seq x y z
N MET A 1 -24.77 11.32 -10.64
CA MET A 1 -24.60 9.85 -10.83
C MET A 1 -23.12 9.57 -10.87
N MET A 2 -22.52 9.14 -9.76
CA MET A 2 -21.10 8.74 -9.73
C MET A 2 -20.99 7.37 -10.40
N HIS A 3 -20.31 7.30 -11.54
CA HIS A 3 -19.93 6.03 -12.13
C HIS A 3 -19.00 5.30 -11.15
N ARG A 4 -19.43 4.12 -10.68
CA ARG A 4 -18.62 3.22 -9.87
C ARG A 4 -17.55 2.61 -10.77
N THR A 5 -16.40 3.25 -10.82
CA THR A 5 -15.20 2.71 -11.47
C THR A 5 -14.66 1.59 -10.57
N ARG A 6 -14.58 0.36 -11.10
CA ARG A 6 -13.92 -0.77 -10.42
C ARG A 6 -12.41 -0.49 -10.44
N LEU A 7 -11.74 -0.51 -9.30
CA LEU A 7 -10.33 -0.16 -9.13
C LEU A 7 -9.64 -1.17 -8.23
N ALA A 8 -8.42 -1.55 -8.64
CA ALA A 8 -7.72 -2.76 -8.21
C ALA A 8 -7.67 -3.01 -6.68
N LEU A 9 -7.84 -4.28 -6.33
CA LEU A 9 -7.28 -4.87 -5.12
C LEU A 9 -5.74 -4.79 -5.25
N LEU A 10 -5.11 -3.88 -4.50
CA LEU A 10 -3.65 -3.87 -4.34
C LEU A 10 -3.37 -4.79 -3.16
N ALA A 11 -2.89 -5.99 -3.46
CA ALA A 11 -2.71 -7.06 -2.48
C ALA A 11 -1.22 -7.31 -2.30
N LEU A 12 -0.77 -7.34 -1.06
CA LEU A 12 0.65 -7.49 -0.78
C LEU A 12 1.05 -8.97 -0.74
N ILE A 13 1.66 -9.47 -1.84
CA ILE A 13 1.62 -10.90 -2.14
C ILE A 13 2.60 -11.77 -1.31
N GLY A 14 2.12 -12.90 -0.75
CA GLY A 14 2.94 -13.97 -0.17
C GLY A 14 2.36 -15.36 -0.48
N LEU A 15 3.18 -16.31 -0.96
CA LEU A 15 2.77 -17.67 -1.37
C LEU A 15 2.37 -18.57 -0.17
N VAL A 16 1.26 -19.34 -0.27
CA VAL A 16 1.17 -20.83 -0.38
C VAL A 16 -0.32 -21.31 -0.40
N GLY A 17 -0.70 -22.11 -1.42
CA GLY A 17 -1.69 -23.22 -1.33
C GLY A 17 -3.19 -22.92 -1.50
N THR A 18 -3.87 -23.66 -2.39
CA THR A 18 -5.31 -23.53 -2.68
C THR A 18 -6.21 -24.18 -1.63
N ALA A 19 -6.99 -23.39 -0.90
CA ALA A 19 -8.21 -23.83 -0.22
C ALA A 19 -9.34 -22.84 -0.49
N THR A 20 -10.59 -23.27 -0.35
CA THR A 20 -11.79 -22.43 -0.55
C THR A 20 -12.12 -21.69 0.75
N ALA A 21 -12.14 -20.36 0.74
CA ALA A 21 -12.49 -19.53 1.90
C ALA A 21 -13.94 -19.77 2.37
N GLN A 22 -14.15 -19.93 3.67
CA GLN A 22 -15.49 -20.08 4.26
C GLN A 22 -16.06 -18.70 4.67
N PRO A 23 -17.39 -18.50 4.66
CA PRO A 23 -18.03 -17.19 4.88
C PRO A 23 -17.89 -16.60 6.30
N ASN A 24 -17.27 -17.29 7.26
CA ASN A 24 -17.12 -16.86 8.66
C ASN A 24 -15.72 -16.34 9.00
N ASP A 25 -14.84 -16.12 8.01
CA ASP A 25 -13.43 -15.83 8.25
C ASP A 25 -13.09 -14.34 8.40
N LEU A 26 -14.06 -13.43 8.18
CA LEU A 26 -13.86 -11.97 8.17
C LEU A 26 -14.49 -11.29 9.39
N VAL A 27 -13.67 -10.58 10.18
CA VAL A 27 -14.11 -9.77 11.32
C VAL A 27 -13.81 -8.30 11.03
N CYS A 28 -14.84 -7.47 10.93
CA CYS A 28 -14.70 -6.04 10.60
C CYS A 28 -15.12 -5.13 11.75
N GLN A 29 -14.47 -3.99 11.87
CA GLN A 29 -14.89 -2.86 12.70
C GLN A 29 -15.45 -1.79 11.75
N PRO A 30 -16.77 -1.56 11.77
CA PRO A 30 -17.38 -0.49 10.99
C PRO A 30 -16.79 0.86 11.39
N SER A 31 -16.51 1.70 10.41
CA SER A 31 -16.09 3.08 10.67
C SER A 31 -17.08 3.82 11.59
N GLY A 32 -16.56 4.55 12.59
CA GLY A 32 -17.37 5.35 13.52
C GLY A 32 -17.93 4.61 14.74
N LYS A 33 -17.59 3.33 14.97
CA LYS A 33 -17.93 2.61 16.22
C LYS A 33 -16.68 2.37 17.08
N SER A 34 -16.78 2.69 18.36
CA SER A 34 -15.66 2.64 19.32
C SER A 34 -15.44 1.27 19.99
N GLU A 35 -16.25 0.26 19.69
CA GLU A 35 -16.14 -1.04 20.36
C GLU A 35 -15.81 -2.13 19.34
N GLY A 36 -14.52 -2.21 19.00
CA GLY A 36 -13.96 -3.48 18.55
C GLY A 36 -13.82 -4.40 19.76
N HIS A 37 -14.04 -5.71 19.58
CA HIS A 37 -13.69 -6.71 20.59
C HIS A 37 -12.52 -7.56 20.08
N GLY A 38 -11.61 -7.94 20.98
CA GLY A 38 -10.55 -8.91 20.69
C GLY A 38 -9.43 -8.37 19.78
N ALA A 39 -9.01 -9.17 18.79
CA ALA A 39 -7.82 -8.92 17.99
C ALA A 39 -7.86 -7.62 17.17
N LEU A 40 -9.06 -7.13 16.82
CA LEU A 40 -9.23 -5.90 16.06
C LEU A 40 -9.07 -4.65 16.92
N ALA A 41 -9.62 -4.63 18.14
CA ALA A 41 -9.37 -3.54 19.08
C ALA A 41 -7.86 -3.39 19.36
N ALA A 42 -7.18 -4.51 19.60
CA ALA A 42 -5.74 -4.49 19.80
C ALA A 42 -4.95 -4.10 18.53
N LEU A 43 -5.52 -4.20 17.32
CA LEU A 43 -4.91 -3.63 16.09
C LEU A 43 -4.98 -2.11 16.13
N ILE A 44 -6.18 -1.59 16.42
CA ILE A 44 -6.44 -0.15 16.47
C ILE A 44 -5.63 0.49 17.61
N ASP A 45 -5.52 -0.16 18.77
CA ASP A 45 -4.66 0.28 19.86
C ASP A 45 -3.18 0.31 19.42
N GLY A 46 -2.74 -0.70 18.65
CA GLY A 46 -1.40 -0.74 18.06
C GLY A 46 -1.13 0.36 17.04
N MET A 47 -2.17 0.95 16.44
CA MET A 47 -2.07 2.11 15.56
C MET A 47 -2.03 3.44 16.31
N GLU A 48 -2.33 3.48 17.60
CA GLU A 48 -2.38 4.73 18.37
C GLU A 48 -1.10 5.56 18.26
N PRO A 49 0.12 4.98 18.36
CA PRO A 49 1.35 5.72 18.13
C PRO A 49 1.47 6.32 16.73
N VAL A 50 1.00 5.59 15.71
CA VAL A 50 0.96 6.05 14.32
C VAL A 50 0.02 7.25 14.23
N PHE A 51 -1.17 7.16 14.81
CA PHE A 51 -2.17 8.23 14.78
C PHE A 51 -1.76 9.47 15.58
N GLN A 52 -0.90 9.33 16.58
CA GLN A 52 -0.33 10.46 17.31
C GLN A 52 0.72 11.21 16.48
N ALA A 53 1.57 10.47 15.77
CA ALA A 53 2.60 11.06 14.91
C ALA A 53 2.03 11.56 13.56
N PHE A 54 1.02 10.87 13.03
CA PHE A 54 0.40 11.07 11.71
C PHE A 54 -1.13 11.06 11.83
N PRO A 55 -1.72 12.10 12.46
CA PRO A 55 -3.17 12.15 12.74
C PRO A 55 -4.05 12.09 11.49
N GLU A 56 -3.54 12.52 10.34
CA GLU A 56 -4.21 12.48 9.05
C GLU A 56 -4.66 11.08 8.64
N TYR A 57 -4.00 10.01 9.11
CA TYR A 57 -4.42 8.64 8.83
C TYR A 57 -5.68 8.24 9.62
N ARG A 58 -5.83 8.70 10.86
CA ARG A 58 -7.09 8.52 11.59
C ARG A 58 -8.21 9.28 10.90
N GLU A 59 -7.94 10.52 10.48
CA GLU A 59 -8.92 11.32 9.77
C GLU A 59 -9.24 10.74 8.39
N LEU A 60 -8.27 10.13 7.69
CA LEU A 60 -8.46 9.47 6.41
C LEU A 60 -9.45 8.32 6.53
N ILE A 61 -9.31 7.46 7.55
CA ILE A 61 -10.28 6.38 7.84
C ILE A 61 -11.66 6.98 8.12
N ALA A 62 -11.73 7.99 9.00
CA ALA A 62 -12.99 8.58 9.44
C ALA A 62 -13.74 9.30 8.30
N ARG A 63 -13.05 10.14 7.53
CA ARG A 63 -13.62 10.91 6.41
C ARG A 63 -14.15 10.01 5.29
N ASN A 64 -13.46 8.89 5.04
CA ASN A 64 -13.85 7.96 3.99
C ASN A 64 -14.77 6.84 4.47
N ALA A 65 -15.08 6.79 5.78
CA ALA A 65 -15.85 5.72 6.38
C ALA A 65 -15.31 4.31 6.02
N THR A 66 -13.98 4.16 5.97
CA THR A 66 -13.32 2.91 5.56
C THR A 66 -13.33 1.88 6.69
N ASP A 67 -13.78 0.67 6.40
CA ASP A 67 -13.79 -0.41 7.39
C ASP A 67 -12.41 -1.07 7.51
N ILE A 68 -12.01 -1.43 8.72
CA ILE A 68 -10.80 -2.23 8.97
C ILE A 68 -11.24 -3.64 9.36
N CYS A 69 -10.71 -4.64 8.67
CA CYS A 69 -11.09 -6.04 8.84
C CYS A 69 -9.87 -6.94 9.05
N LEU A 70 -10.08 -8.03 9.78
CA LEU A 70 -9.16 -9.16 9.90
C LEU A 70 -9.76 -10.37 9.20
N SER A 71 -8.95 -11.07 8.40
CA SER A 71 -9.31 -12.33 7.75
C SER A 71 -8.41 -13.46 8.23
N ALA A 72 -8.98 -14.61 8.57
CA ALA A 72 -8.21 -15.84 8.81
C ALA A 72 -7.68 -16.47 7.51
N SER A 73 -8.25 -16.08 6.37
CA SER A 73 -7.98 -16.67 5.06
C SER A 73 -7.56 -15.57 4.08
N LEU A 74 -6.26 -15.28 4.02
CA LEU A 74 -5.63 -14.59 2.90
C LEU A 74 -4.55 -15.51 2.34
N TYR A 75 -4.73 -15.99 1.11
CA TYR A 75 -3.83 -16.98 0.51
C TYR A 75 -2.57 -16.32 0.00
N ASP A 76 -2.77 -15.44 -0.97
CA ASP A 76 -1.69 -14.84 -1.71
C ASP A 76 -1.33 -13.49 -1.17
N ALA A 77 -1.96 -12.97 -0.12
CA ALA A 77 -1.66 -11.63 0.39
C ALA A 77 -1.62 -11.59 1.92
N ARG A 78 -0.89 -10.62 2.47
CA ARG A 78 -0.87 -10.37 3.92
C ARG A 78 -1.84 -9.26 4.34
N GLY A 79 -2.22 -8.41 3.39
CA GLY A 79 -3.28 -7.42 3.49
C GLY A 79 -3.60 -6.85 2.11
N TYR A 80 -4.73 -6.14 2.04
CA TYR A 80 -5.12 -5.37 0.85
C TYR A 80 -6.13 -4.28 1.21
N PHE A 81 -6.14 -3.21 0.43
CA PHE A 81 -7.23 -2.25 0.32
C PHE A 81 -8.16 -2.60 -0.86
N SER A 82 -9.47 -2.63 -0.61
CA SER A 82 -10.52 -2.79 -1.63
C SER A 82 -11.26 -1.46 -1.82
N PRO A 83 -11.03 -0.76 -2.95
CA PRO A 83 -11.78 0.45 -3.30
C PRO A 83 -13.28 0.21 -3.46
N GLU A 84 -13.69 -0.94 -4.00
CA GLU A 84 -15.11 -1.26 -4.26
C GLU A 84 -15.90 -1.44 -2.97
N ASP A 85 -15.32 -2.13 -2.00
CA ASP A 85 -15.96 -2.42 -0.72
C ASP A 85 -15.60 -1.39 0.36
N ASN A 86 -14.75 -0.43 0.03
CA ASN A 86 -14.18 0.59 0.92
C ASN A 86 -13.70 0.00 2.25
N ARG A 87 -12.81 -1.00 2.17
CA ARG A 87 -12.26 -1.67 3.35
C ARG A 87 -10.81 -2.03 3.20
N ILE A 88 -10.11 -2.06 4.31
CA ILE A 88 -8.77 -2.64 4.43
C ILE A 88 -8.92 -3.99 5.14
N VAL A 89 -8.35 -5.05 4.56
CA VAL A 89 -8.37 -6.39 5.12
C VAL A 89 -6.95 -6.84 5.40
N LEU A 90 -6.69 -7.34 6.60
CA LEU A 90 -5.39 -7.85 7.01
C LEU A 90 -5.48 -9.31 7.45
N GLN A 91 -4.39 -10.04 7.29
CA GLN A 91 -4.29 -11.40 7.79
C GLN A 91 -4.27 -11.41 9.33
N MET A 92 -5.13 -12.25 9.92
CA MET A 92 -5.40 -12.26 11.36
C MET A 92 -4.25 -12.83 12.20
N ASP A 93 -3.52 -13.83 11.69
CA ASP A 93 -2.49 -14.61 12.42
C ASP A 93 -1.07 -14.05 12.29
N LEU A 94 -0.94 -12.77 11.93
CA LEU A 94 0.35 -12.08 11.89
C LEU A 94 0.70 -11.45 13.25
N PRO A 95 2.01 -11.33 13.59
CA PRO A 95 2.44 -10.54 14.73
C PRO A 95 1.89 -9.11 14.67
N ARG A 96 1.54 -8.55 15.82
CA ARG A 96 0.92 -7.21 15.89
C ARG A 96 1.73 -6.13 15.16
N PRO A 97 3.05 -5.99 15.35
CA PRO A 97 3.83 -4.98 14.63
C PRO A 97 3.79 -5.16 13.11
N THR A 98 3.71 -6.41 12.64
CA THR A 98 3.56 -6.73 11.22
C THR A 98 2.19 -6.32 10.69
N GLN A 99 1.10 -6.54 11.45
CA GLN A 99 -0.23 -6.06 11.06
C GLN A 99 -0.29 -4.53 11.01
N VAL A 100 0.32 -3.85 11.97
CA VAL A 100 0.41 -2.38 11.98
C VAL A 100 1.21 -1.89 10.77
N ALA A 101 2.35 -2.51 10.45
CA ALA A 101 3.13 -2.20 9.27
C ALA A 101 2.32 -2.36 7.97
N ILE A 102 1.55 -3.44 7.85
CA ILE A 102 0.64 -3.65 6.72
C ILE A 102 -0.44 -2.59 6.68
N LEU A 103 -1.07 -2.29 7.82
CA LEU A 103 -2.13 -1.28 7.86
C LEU A 103 -1.62 0.11 7.43
N ILE A 104 -0.39 0.47 7.79
CA ILE A 104 0.26 1.70 7.29
C ILE A 104 0.37 1.68 5.76
N HIS A 105 0.82 0.56 5.18
CA HIS A 105 0.89 0.36 3.72
C HIS A 105 -0.49 0.52 3.05
N GLU A 106 -1.50 -0.19 3.57
CA GLU A 106 -2.85 -0.13 3.00
C GLU A 106 -3.53 1.24 3.20
N LEU A 107 -3.22 1.96 4.28
CA LEU A 107 -3.67 3.34 4.46
C LEU A 107 -3.05 4.28 3.43
N ARG A 108 -1.82 4.01 2.99
CA ARG A 108 -1.24 4.75 1.88
C ARG A 108 -1.98 4.48 0.57
N HIS A 109 -2.43 3.26 0.32
CA HIS A 109 -3.32 2.97 -0.82
C HIS A 109 -4.68 3.70 -0.73
N LEU A 110 -5.28 3.77 0.46
CA LEU A 110 -6.48 4.58 0.68
C LEU A 110 -6.22 6.07 0.39
N GLN A 111 -5.07 6.60 0.80
CA GLN A 111 -4.69 7.99 0.51
C GLN A 111 -4.50 8.22 -1.00
N GLN A 112 -3.79 7.33 -1.68
CA GLN A 112 -3.60 7.37 -3.13
C GLN A 112 -4.94 7.31 -3.87
N TYR A 113 -5.87 6.48 -3.41
CA TYR A 113 -7.22 6.38 -3.98
C TYR A 113 -8.01 7.68 -3.83
N THR A 114 -8.05 8.23 -2.61
CA THR A 114 -8.83 9.42 -2.29
C THR A 114 -8.28 10.70 -2.91
N THR A 115 -6.98 10.73 -3.24
CA THR A 115 -6.33 11.82 -3.97
C THR A 115 -6.37 11.66 -5.49
N GLY A 116 -6.95 10.57 -6.01
CA GLY A 116 -7.09 10.33 -7.44
C GLY A 116 -5.82 9.82 -8.14
N SER A 117 -4.87 9.27 -7.38
CA SER A 117 -3.61 8.73 -7.92
C SER A 117 -3.76 7.31 -8.47
N CYS A 118 -4.87 6.61 -8.21
CA CYS A 118 -5.04 5.25 -8.70
C CYS A 118 -5.33 5.18 -10.21
N PRO A 119 -4.70 4.24 -10.95
CA PRO A 119 -4.83 4.16 -12.40
C PRO A 119 -6.24 3.74 -12.83
N THR A 120 -6.68 4.25 -13.97
CA THR A 120 -7.97 3.92 -14.57
C THR A 120 -7.82 2.95 -15.74
N ASP A 121 -8.93 2.33 -16.16
CA ASP A 121 -8.98 1.43 -17.32
C ASP A 121 -8.86 2.15 -18.67
N HIS A 122 -8.81 3.48 -18.67
CA HIS A 122 -8.52 4.25 -19.86
C HIS A 122 -7.06 4.16 -20.28
N LEU A 123 -6.15 3.91 -19.32
CA LEU A 123 -4.73 3.73 -19.61
C LEU A 123 -4.51 2.50 -20.49
N ALA A 124 -3.44 2.53 -21.31
CA ALA A 124 -2.90 1.31 -21.90
C ALA A 124 -2.49 0.34 -20.79
N MET A 125 -2.63 -0.96 -21.02
CA MET A 125 -2.31 -1.98 -20.00
C MET A 125 -0.90 -1.83 -19.40
N SER A 126 0.10 -1.53 -20.23
CA SER A 126 1.48 -1.29 -19.76
C SER A 126 1.61 -0.03 -18.90
N GLU A 127 0.83 1.00 -19.19
CA GLU A 127 0.79 2.25 -18.43
C GLU A 127 0.01 2.06 -17.12
N ASN A 128 -1.07 1.26 -17.13
CA ASN A 128 -1.79 0.84 -15.93
C ASN A 128 -0.84 0.07 -15.00
N ALA A 129 -0.09 -0.90 -15.53
CA ALA A 129 0.90 -1.65 -14.76
C ALA A 129 2.01 -0.74 -14.22
N ARG A 130 2.57 0.16 -15.03
CA ARG A 130 3.59 1.12 -14.57
C ARG A 130 3.09 2.01 -13.43
N ALA A 131 1.85 2.49 -13.52
CA ALA A 131 1.24 3.26 -12.43
C ALA A 131 1.04 2.41 -11.17
N THR A 132 0.56 1.17 -11.30
CA THR A 132 0.42 0.24 -10.16
C THR A 132 1.76 -0.05 -9.47
N LEU A 133 2.83 -0.32 -10.23
CA LEU A 133 4.16 -0.52 -9.66
C LEU A 133 4.64 0.71 -8.87
N ALA A 134 4.35 1.92 -9.36
CA ALA A 134 4.70 3.15 -8.67
C ALA A 134 3.91 3.34 -7.37
N LEU A 135 2.62 3.00 -7.35
CA LEU A 135 1.79 3.05 -6.13
C LEU A 135 2.32 2.10 -5.05
N GLU A 136 2.75 0.91 -5.42
CA GLU A 136 3.32 -0.08 -4.50
C GLU A 136 4.68 0.35 -3.97
N ALA A 137 5.56 0.87 -4.84
CA ALA A 137 6.84 1.42 -4.43
C ALA A 137 6.68 2.60 -3.45
N ASP A 138 5.72 3.51 -3.71
CA ASP A 138 5.37 4.61 -2.82
C ASP A 138 4.82 4.11 -1.47
N ALA A 139 3.89 3.16 -1.48
CA ALA A 139 3.33 2.59 -0.25
C ALA A 139 4.39 1.91 0.63
N SER A 140 5.31 1.14 0.03
CA SER A 140 6.45 0.55 0.74
C SER A 140 7.41 1.62 1.30
N ALA A 141 7.74 2.65 0.52
CA ALA A 141 8.67 3.70 0.93
C ALA A 141 8.11 4.55 2.08
N ILE A 142 6.85 4.97 1.98
CA ILE A 142 6.16 5.75 3.02
C ILE A 142 5.97 4.93 4.30
N SER A 143 5.72 3.62 4.19
CA SER A 143 5.65 2.73 5.37
C SER A 143 6.97 2.71 6.14
N LEU A 144 8.12 2.70 5.45
CA LEU A 144 9.43 2.77 6.09
C LEU A 144 9.72 4.14 6.71
N PHE A 145 9.31 5.23 6.06
CA PHE A 145 9.41 6.57 6.62
C PHE A 145 8.65 6.69 7.95
N ILE A 146 7.39 6.26 7.99
CA ILE A 146 6.56 6.26 9.19
C ILE A 146 7.17 5.36 10.27
N ALA A 147 7.60 4.15 9.90
CA ALA A 147 8.24 3.22 10.83
C ALA A 147 9.55 3.78 11.41
N ASN A 148 10.33 4.52 10.62
CA ASN A 148 11.53 5.19 11.10
C ASN A 148 11.20 6.32 12.09
N ALA A 149 10.19 7.15 11.80
CA ALA A 149 9.76 8.20 12.71
C ALA A 149 9.33 7.64 14.08
N LEU A 150 8.62 6.50 14.08
CA LEU A 150 8.23 5.81 15.31
C LEU A 150 9.42 5.19 16.04
N LYS A 151 10.39 4.62 15.31
CA LYS A 151 11.64 4.13 15.86
C LYS A 151 12.41 5.25 16.58
N ASP A 152 12.51 6.43 15.97
CA ASP A 152 13.19 7.60 16.55
C ASP A 152 12.44 8.15 17.77
N ALA A 153 11.13 7.92 17.84
CA ALA A 153 10.28 8.19 19.02
C ALA A 153 10.32 7.06 20.08
N GLY A 154 11.22 6.09 19.96
CA GLY A 154 11.40 5.00 20.94
C GLY A 154 10.48 3.79 20.74
N GLN A 155 9.85 3.66 19.57
CA GLN A 155 8.90 2.58 19.25
C GLN A 155 9.38 1.79 18.02
N PRO A 156 10.40 0.92 18.18
CA PRO A 156 11.12 0.32 17.05
C PRO A 156 10.40 -0.87 16.41
N ASP A 157 9.34 -1.39 17.01
CA ASP A 157 8.77 -2.70 16.65
C ASP A 157 8.25 -2.75 15.20
N ILE A 158 7.65 -1.66 14.71
CA ILE A 158 7.14 -1.57 13.33
C ILE A 158 8.30 -1.53 12.33
N TRP A 159 9.37 -0.80 12.67
CA TRP A 159 10.60 -0.80 11.87
C TRP A 159 11.21 -2.20 11.81
N GLN A 160 11.30 -2.91 12.94
CA GLN A 160 11.81 -4.27 12.99
C GLN A 160 10.93 -5.24 12.18
N ALA A 161 9.61 -5.05 12.20
CA ALA A 161 8.70 -5.86 11.39
C ALA A 161 8.95 -5.68 9.88
N LEU A 162 9.09 -4.44 9.41
CA LEU A 162 9.40 -4.15 7.99
C LEU A 162 10.81 -4.62 7.60
N ALA A 163 11.81 -4.36 8.44
CA ALA A 163 13.20 -4.74 8.16
C ALA A 163 13.39 -6.27 8.08
N ASN A 164 12.61 -7.03 8.84
CA ASN A 164 12.66 -8.49 8.85
C ASN A 164 11.63 -9.14 7.92
N TRP A 165 10.83 -8.36 7.18
CA TRP A 165 9.90 -8.91 6.22
C TRP A 165 10.65 -9.35 4.95
N PRO A 166 10.67 -10.64 4.60
CA PRO A 166 11.42 -11.16 3.45
C PRO A 166 11.31 -10.38 2.13
N THR A 167 10.14 -9.83 1.79
CA THR A 167 9.94 -9.07 0.54
C THR A 167 10.24 -7.58 0.65
N HIS A 168 10.59 -7.08 1.84
CA HIS A 168 10.89 -5.67 2.13
C HIS A 168 12.25 -5.44 2.78
N THR A 169 12.96 -6.50 3.22
CA THR A 169 14.26 -6.38 3.89
C THR A 169 15.27 -5.56 3.10
N ASP A 170 15.34 -5.73 1.79
CA ASP A 170 16.26 -4.96 0.93
C ASP A 170 15.86 -3.49 0.81
N ILE A 171 14.55 -3.19 0.75
CA ILE A 171 14.01 -1.83 0.74
C ILE A 171 14.35 -1.11 2.06
N ALA A 172 14.13 -1.78 3.19
CA ALA A 172 14.46 -1.27 4.52
C ALA A 172 15.96 -1.00 4.67
N ALA A 173 16.80 -1.89 4.13
CA ALA A 173 18.25 -1.72 4.14
C ALA A 173 18.70 -0.49 3.32
N ALA A 174 18.13 -0.28 2.13
CA ALA A 174 18.43 0.89 1.30
C ALA A 174 18.00 2.20 1.99
N PHE A 175 16.79 2.23 2.58
CA PHE A 175 16.32 3.36 3.38
C PHE A 175 17.30 3.68 4.52
N ALA A 176 17.67 2.68 5.31
CA ALA A 176 18.55 2.85 6.46
C ALA A 176 19.96 3.31 6.07
N ALA A 177 20.51 2.78 4.98
CA ALA A 177 21.83 3.16 4.48
C ALA A 177 21.87 4.63 4.02
N GLU A 178 20.84 5.07 3.29
CA GLU A 178 20.74 6.44 2.82
C GLU A 178 20.51 7.41 3.99
N LEU A 179 19.67 7.05 4.96
CA LEU A 179 19.47 7.86 6.17
C LEU A 179 20.75 7.97 7.00
N GLY A 180 21.52 6.90 7.13
CA GLY A 180 22.82 6.93 7.83
C GLY A 180 23.87 7.79 7.13
N THR A 181 23.76 7.99 5.82
CA THR A 181 24.71 8.78 5.01
C THR A 181 24.32 10.25 4.94
N SER A 182 23.02 10.53 4.72
CA SER A 182 22.52 11.88 4.44
C SER A 182 21.89 12.56 5.66
N ALA A 183 21.45 11.79 6.65
CA ALA A 183 20.52 12.22 7.70
C ALA A 183 19.24 12.87 7.14
N ASP A 184 18.88 12.58 5.88
CA ASP A 184 17.77 13.18 5.15
C ASP A 184 16.67 12.13 4.88
N PRO A 185 15.51 12.23 5.56
CA PRO A 185 14.39 11.32 5.35
C PRO A 185 13.85 11.33 3.92
N HIS A 186 13.88 12.45 3.20
CA HIS A 186 13.36 12.53 1.81
C HIS A 186 14.23 11.70 0.87
N ARG A 187 15.55 11.80 1.05
CA ARG A 187 16.51 10.97 0.31
C ARG A 187 16.38 9.50 0.68
N ALA A 188 16.19 9.18 1.95
CA ALA A 188 15.96 7.80 2.38
C ALA A 188 14.68 7.20 1.77
N THR A 189 13.58 7.94 1.73
CA THR A 189 12.33 7.54 1.06
C THR A 189 12.53 7.35 -0.44
N THR A 190 13.26 8.27 -1.09
CA THR A 190 13.66 8.16 -2.50
C THR A 190 14.43 6.87 -2.76
N ALA A 191 15.41 6.53 -1.89
CA ALA A 191 16.19 5.31 -2.00
C ALA A 191 15.34 4.04 -1.81
N ALA A 192 14.39 4.06 -0.86
CA ALA A 192 13.44 2.96 -0.68
C ALA A 192 12.55 2.75 -1.92
N PHE A 193 11.99 3.83 -2.47
CA PHE A 193 11.18 3.77 -3.69
C PHE A 193 11.98 3.14 -4.84
N ALA A 194 13.21 3.61 -5.07
CA ALA A 194 14.09 3.07 -6.11
C ALA A 194 14.45 1.59 -5.85
N GLN A 195 14.73 1.21 -4.60
CA GLN A 195 15.05 -0.16 -4.23
C GLN A 195 13.88 -1.12 -4.44
N TRP A 196 12.63 -0.66 -4.31
CA TRP A 196 11.46 -1.48 -4.66
C TRP A 196 11.57 -2.00 -6.10
N TYR A 197 11.93 -1.14 -7.05
CA TYR A 197 12.14 -1.48 -8.48
C TYR A 197 13.39 -2.32 -8.76
N ALA A 198 14.35 -2.38 -7.84
CA ALA A 198 15.57 -3.16 -8.04
C ALA A 198 15.32 -4.68 -7.99
N SER A 199 14.20 -5.14 -7.42
CA SER A 199 13.83 -6.55 -7.39
C SER A 199 13.09 -6.96 -8.66
N GLU A 200 13.73 -7.82 -9.46
CA GLU A 200 13.11 -8.45 -10.63
C GLU A 200 11.84 -9.21 -10.25
N TRP A 201 11.86 -9.93 -9.12
CA TRP A 201 10.67 -10.64 -8.64
C TRP A 201 9.49 -9.70 -8.38
N ARG A 202 9.71 -8.55 -7.73
CA ARG A 202 8.64 -7.57 -7.50
C ARG A 202 8.12 -7.04 -8.82
N ARG A 203 9.00 -6.59 -9.71
CA ARG A 203 8.59 -6.06 -11.03
C ARG A 203 7.77 -7.08 -11.82
N ASP A 204 8.25 -8.31 -11.95
CA ASP A 204 7.60 -9.35 -12.73
C ASP A 204 6.25 -9.75 -12.13
N ASN A 205 6.21 -9.99 -10.81
CA ASN A 205 5.02 -10.45 -10.13
C ASN A 205 3.92 -9.38 -10.17
N TYR A 206 4.27 -8.14 -9.82
CA TYR A 206 3.31 -7.03 -9.83
C TYR A 206 2.92 -6.63 -11.25
N TYR A 207 3.81 -6.73 -12.24
CA TYR A 207 3.45 -6.45 -13.63
C TYR A 207 2.43 -7.47 -14.16
N ARG A 208 2.66 -8.76 -13.92
CA ARG A 208 1.72 -9.83 -14.29
C ARG A 208 0.38 -9.68 -13.57
N ALA A 209 0.40 -9.46 -12.25
CA ALA A 209 -0.81 -9.24 -11.46
C ALA A 209 -1.60 -8.03 -12.01
N SER A 210 -0.94 -6.91 -12.26
CA SER A 210 -1.56 -5.70 -12.81
C SER A 210 -2.19 -5.92 -14.17
N CYS A 211 -1.49 -6.62 -15.08
CA CYS A 211 -2.01 -6.96 -16.40
C CYS A 211 -3.23 -7.90 -16.31
N SER A 212 -3.18 -8.93 -15.46
CA SER A 212 -4.31 -9.83 -15.25
C SER A 212 -5.52 -9.06 -14.71
N SER A 213 -5.34 -8.25 -13.66
CA SER A 213 -6.42 -7.43 -13.11
C SER A 213 -6.99 -6.43 -14.13
N TYR A 214 -6.15 -5.87 -15.00
CA TYR A 214 -6.60 -5.00 -16.10
C TYR A 214 -7.53 -5.74 -17.06
N LEU A 215 -7.15 -6.96 -17.49
CA LEU A 215 -7.96 -7.78 -18.39
C LEU A 215 -9.27 -8.22 -17.73
N ASP A 216 -9.25 -8.61 -16.45
CA ASP A 216 -10.45 -8.96 -15.69
C ASP A 216 -11.42 -7.78 -15.58
N ARG A 217 -10.90 -6.56 -15.37
CA ARG A 217 -11.73 -5.34 -15.37
C ARG A 217 -12.29 -5.02 -16.74
N GLN A 218 -11.50 -5.13 -17.81
CA GLN A 218 -12.01 -4.94 -19.17
C GLN A 218 -13.11 -5.94 -19.51
N ASP A 219 -12.92 -7.22 -19.15
CA ASP A 219 -13.93 -8.23 -19.39
C ASP A 219 -15.19 -7.98 -18.55
N SER A 220 -15.04 -7.61 -17.28
CA SER A 220 -16.18 -7.43 -16.39
C SER A 220 -16.97 -6.13 -16.63
N THR A 221 -16.32 -5.09 -17.17
CA THR A 221 -16.95 -3.77 -17.46
C THR A 221 -17.39 -3.63 -18.91
N LYS A 222 -16.84 -4.44 -19.82
CA LYS A 222 -17.06 -4.36 -21.28
C LYS A 222 -16.72 -2.97 -21.86
N THR A 223 -15.81 -2.25 -21.20
CA THR A 223 -15.38 -0.90 -21.62
C THR A 223 -14.49 -0.98 -22.85
N LEU A 224 -14.67 -0.05 -23.80
CA LEU A 224 -13.77 0.07 -24.95
C LEU A 224 -12.39 0.62 -24.50
N PRO A 225 -11.27 -0.03 -24.87
CA PRO A 225 -9.94 0.44 -24.51
C PRO A 225 -9.64 1.84 -25.09
N ARG A 226 -9.00 2.71 -24.29
CA ARG A 226 -8.60 4.06 -24.73
C ARG A 226 -7.09 4.24 -24.92
N TYR A 227 -6.27 3.34 -24.35
CA TYR A 227 -4.82 3.31 -24.48
C TYR A 227 -4.12 4.62 -24.11
N GLU A 228 -4.66 5.35 -23.14
CA GLU A 228 -4.07 6.59 -22.64
C GLU A 228 -2.72 6.32 -21.95
N LYS A 229 -1.87 7.34 -21.90
CA LYS A 229 -0.61 7.31 -21.14
C LYS A 229 -0.82 7.87 -19.75
N ILE A 230 0.07 7.51 -18.83
CA ILE A 230 0.16 8.17 -17.52
C ILE A 230 0.31 9.69 -17.76
N ALA A 231 -0.43 10.50 -17.00
CA ALA A 231 -0.39 11.95 -17.12
C ALA A 231 1.01 12.49 -16.76
N PRO A 232 1.51 13.56 -17.43
CA PRO A 232 2.84 14.12 -17.18
C PRO A 232 3.13 14.59 -15.75
N GLY A 233 2.10 14.73 -14.89
CA GLY A 233 2.24 15.12 -13.48
C GLY A 233 2.06 13.98 -12.48
N PHE A 234 1.92 12.73 -12.93
CA PHE A 234 1.51 11.62 -12.06
C PHE A 234 2.45 11.41 -10.87
N PHE A 235 3.77 11.41 -11.12
CA PHE A 235 4.76 11.15 -10.08
C PHE A 235 4.88 12.31 -9.09
N GLU A 236 4.72 13.56 -9.56
CA GLU A 236 4.69 14.73 -8.69
C GLU A 236 3.50 14.72 -7.73
N HIS A 237 2.34 14.21 -8.15
CA HIS A 237 1.18 14.07 -7.27
C HIS A 237 1.26 12.85 -6.36
N LEU A 238 1.86 11.76 -6.84
CA LEU A 238 2.02 10.53 -6.07
C LEU A 238 3.03 10.70 -4.93
N CYS A 239 4.17 11.30 -5.21
CA CYS A 239 5.36 11.19 -4.36
C CYS A 239 5.47 12.35 -3.37
N ILE A 240 4.44 12.40 -2.55
CA ILE A 240 4.25 13.37 -1.48
C ILE A 240 4.32 12.65 -0.14
N MET A 241 5.22 13.12 0.72
CA MET A 241 5.39 12.69 2.11
C MET A 241 4.15 13.04 2.95
N PRO A 242 3.96 12.43 4.14
CA PRO A 242 2.82 12.75 5.00
C PRO A 242 2.72 14.23 5.41
N ASP A 243 3.85 14.93 5.51
CA ASP A 243 3.91 16.37 5.80
C ASP A 243 3.61 17.29 4.59
N GLY A 244 3.29 16.70 3.42
CA GLY A 244 2.97 17.41 2.18
C GLY A 244 4.19 17.79 1.33
N SER A 245 5.41 17.53 1.79
CA SER A 245 6.62 17.78 1.01
C SER A 245 6.85 16.70 -0.06
N PRO A 246 7.49 17.03 -1.19
CA PRO A 246 7.80 16.04 -2.21
C PRO A 246 9.03 15.19 -1.84
N TYR A 247 9.11 13.98 -2.40
CA TYR A 247 10.35 13.21 -2.52
C TYR A 247 10.55 12.78 -3.98
N ASP A 248 11.79 12.48 -4.38
CA ASP A 248 12.08 12.11 -5.77
C ASP A 248 11.75 10.64 -6.02
N CYS A 249 10.73 10.39 -6.84
CA CYS A 249 10.34 9.05 -7.25
C CYS A 249 10.28 8.89 -8.79
N GLY A 250 10.66 9.93 -9.52
CA GLY A 250 10.56 10.00 -10.98
C GLY A 250 11.90 9.80 -11.70
N ALA A 251 13.02 9.95 -11.00
CA ALA A 251 14.35 10.08 -11.61
C ALA A 251 15.04 8.78 -12.09
N SER A 252 14.35 7.63 -12.15
CA SER A 252 14.82 6.49 -12.95
C SER A 252 14.16 6.51 -14.33
N GLY A 253 14.48 7.55 -15.09
CA GLY A 253 13.83 7.93 -16.34
C GLY A 253 13.90 6.89 -17.45
N GLU A 254 12.95 6.98 -18.38
CA GLU A 254 12.88 6.43 -19.77
C GLU A 254 13.31 4.98 -20.06
N GLY A 255 13.86 4.24 -19.11
CA GLY A 255 14.53 2.95 -19.29
C GLY A 255 14.00 1.84 -18.38
N GLN A 256 13.19 2.15 -17.37
CA GLN A 256 12.42 1.14 -16.65
C GLN A 256 11.15 0.81 -17.45
N ARG A 257 11.36 0.11 -18.56
CA ARG A 257 10.32 -0.79 -19.04
C ARG A 257 10.15 -1.88 -17.97
N PRO A 258 8.91 -2.32 -17.70
CA PRO A 258 8.72 -3.57 -16.98
C PRO A 258 9.51 -4.70 -17.65
#